data_AF-A0A0Q4QRU7-F1
#
_entry.id   AF-A0A0Q4QRU7-F1
#
_cell.length_a   1.000
_cell.length_b   1.000
_cell.length_c   1.000
_cell.angle_alpha   90.00
_cell.angle_beta   90.00
_cell.angle_gamma   90.00
#
_symmetry.space_group_name_H-M   'P 1'
#
loop_
_entity.id
_entity.type
_entity.pdbx_description
1 polymer ?
#
loop_
_entity_poly.entity_id
_entity_poly.type
_entity_poly.pdbx_seq_one_letter_code
_entity_poly.pdbx_strand_id
1 'polypeptide(L)'
;MIMKTASKFIVVAATSLALGMPASAQDDLSAQGILAIGKKTGACGIMDSMIQFQKTIRMEGGEAFVLRFWEVEAARLGMSVQQLSEQCNKSVSAYDTLWSTAEALP
;
A
#
# COMPACT_ATOMS: atom_id res chain seq x y z
N MET A 1 23.82 17.30 62.56
CA MET A 1 24.52 16.28 61.76
C MET A 1 23.57 15.82 60.66
N ILE A 2 23.71 16.42 59.48
CA ILE A 2 22.85 16.24 58.30
C ILE A 2 23.64 15.35 57.35
N MET A 3 23.12 14.17 57.00
CA MET A 3 23.36 13.40 55.76
C MET A 3 23.10 11.92 56.02
N LYS A 4 21.96 11.40 55.56
CA LYS A 4 21.80 9.97 55.24
C LYS A 4 20.69 9.64 54.24
N THR A 5 20.03 10.64 53.64
CA THR A 5 18.88 10.44 52.75
C THR A 5 19.14 10.75 51.27
N ALA A 6 20.37 11.13 50.90
CA ALA A 6 20.67 11.54 49.51
C ALA A 6 20.91 10.37 48.52
N SER A 7 21.08 9.13 49.01
CA SER A 7 21.53 8.02 48.14
C SER A 7 20.40 7.30 47.38
N LYS A 8 19.15 7.37 47.84
CA LYS A 8 18.03 6.62 47.23
C LYS A 8 17.34 7.33 46.05
N PHE A 9 17.58 8.62 45.83
CA PHE A 9 16.92 9.38 44.77
C PHE A 9 17.67 9.38 43.43
N ILE A 10 18.96 9.04 43.41
CA ILE A 10 19.77 9.10 42.19
C ILE A 10 19.51 7.92 41.25
N VAL A 11 19.14 6.74 41.79
CA VAL A 11 18.90 5.54 40.96
C VAL A 11 17.58 5.64 40.18
N VAL A 12 16.59 6.39 40.66
CA VAL A 12 15.29 6.55 39.99
C VAL A 12 15.36 7.52 38.80
N ALA A 13 16.28 8.50 38.84
CA ALA A 13 16.41 9.49 37.78
C ALA A 13 17.14 8.98 36.52
N ALA A 14 17.91 7.89 36.62
CA ALA A 14 18.63 7.32 35.47
C ALA A 14 17.76 6.39 34.60
N THR A 15 16.71 5.78 35.17
CA THR A 15 15.86 4.82 34.45
C THR A 15 14.81 5.48 33.56
N SER A 16 14.46 6.74 33.82
CA SER A 16 13.47 7.50 33.03
C SER A 16 14.04 8.08 31.73
N LEU A 17 15.37 8.11 31.54
CA LEU A 17 16.00 8.60 30.30
C LEU A 17 16.12 7.55 29.19
N ALA A 18 15.88 6.26 29.49
CA ALA A 18 15.99 5.19 28.48
C ALA A 18 14.73 5.02 27.60
N LEU A 19 13.61 5.66 27.95
CA LEU A 19 12.35 5.54 27.20
C LEU A 19 12.18 6.62 26.10
N GLY A 20 13.17 7.49 25.91
CA GLY A 20 13.15 8.59 24.94
C GLY A 20 13.72 8.25 23.57
N MET A 21 14.14 7.00 23.31
CA MET A 21 14.47 6.59 21.96
C MET A 21 13.17 6.47 21.17
N PRO A 22 12.93 7.29 20.12
CA PRO A 22 11.92 6.92 19.16
C PRO A 22 12.35 5.54 18.64
N ALA A 23 11.55 4.51 18.92
CA ALA A 23 11.59 3.31 18.13
C ALA A 23 11.20 3.75 16.72
N SER A 24 12.18 4.13 15.89
CA SER A 24 11.98 4.29 14.47
C SER A 24 11.70 2.90 13.95
N ALA A 25 10.42 2.50 13.97
CA ALA A 25 9.97 1.40 13.16
C ALA A 25 10.46 1.70 11.74
N GLN A 26 11.28 0.80 11.22
CA GLN A 26 11.69 0.77 9.82
C GLN A 26 10.44 0.99 8.95
N ASP A 27 10.57 1.61 7.78
CA ASP A 27 9.53 1.68 6.74
C ASP A 27 9.20 0.25 6.20
N ASP A 28 8.78 -0.64 7.09
CA ASP A 28 8.17 -1.91 6.76
C ASP A 28 6.79 -1.60 6.17
N LEU A 29 6.49 -2.23 5.03
CA LEU A 29 5.19 -2.13 4.37
C LEU A 29 4.07 -2.38 5.37
N SER A 30 3.36 -1.31 5.75
CA SER A 30 2.23 -1.42 6.66
C SER A 30 1.16 -2.36 6.10
N ALA A 31 0.40 -3.01 6.98
CA ALA A 31 -0.73 -3.84 6.57
C ALA A 31 -1.71 -3.08 5.65
N GLN A 32 -1.91 -1.78 5.91
CA GLN A 32 -2.71 -0.89 5.06
C GLN A 32 -2.07 -0.69 3.68
N GLY A 33 -0.75 -0.54 3.60
CA GLY A 33 -0.01 -0.44 2.35
C GLY A 33 -0.12 -1.71 1.49
N ILE A 34 0.02 -2.88 2.11
CA ILE A 34 -0.16 -4.18 1.44
C ILE A 34 -1.59 -4.32 0.92
N LEU A 35 -2.59 -4.00 1.74
CA LEU A 35 -4.00 -4.05 1.32
C LEU A 35 -4.30 -3.06 0.19
N ALA A 36 -3.69 -1.87 0.22
CA ALA A 36 -3.84 -0.88 -0.85
C ALA A 36 -3.27 -1.40 -2.18
N ILE A 37 -2.10 -2.05 -2.15
CA ILE A 37 -1.50 -2.69 -3.33
C ILE A 37 -2.42 -3.79 -3.86
N GLY A 38 -2.92 -4.68 -3.00
CA GLY A 38 -3.84 -5.76 -3.40
C GLY A 38 -5.14 -5.22 -4.01
N LYS A 39 -5.77 -4.23 -3.37
CA LYS A 39 -7.01 -3.60 -3.86
C LYS A 39 -6.81 -2.98 -5.24
N LYS A 40 -5.70 -2.26 -5.44
CA LYS A 40 -5.39 -1.61 -6.71
C LYS A 40 -5.10 -2.64 -7.80
N THR A 41 -4.32 -3.68 -7.48
CA THR A 41 -4.03 -4.79 -8.40
C THR A 41 -5.31 -5.49 -8.86
N GLY A 42 -6.26 -5.73 -7.95
CA GLY A 42 -7.57 -6.28 -8.30
C GLY A 42 -8.35 -5.40 -9.29
N ALA A 43 -8.37 -4.09 -9.08
CA ALA A 43 -8.99 -3.15 -10.04
C ALA A 43 -8.31 -3.18 -11.41
N CYS A 44 -6.99 -3.32 -11.45
CA CYS A 44 -6.22 -3.47 -12.69
C CYS A 44 -6.55 -4.77 -13.43
N GLY A 45 -6.77 -5.87 -12.70
CA GLY A 45 -7.24 -7.13 -13.28
C GLY A 45 -8.64 -7.00 -13.92
N ILE A 46 -9.54 -6.23 -13.30
CA ILE A 46 -10.86 -5.93 -13.87
C ILE A 46 -10.71 -5.11 -15.17
N MET A 47 -9.82 -4.13 -15.18
CA MET A 47 -9.53 -3.33 -16.38
C MET A 47 -9.10 -4.19 -17.56
N ASP A 48 -8.10 -5.05 -17.36
CA ASP A 48 -7.65 -5.96 -18.41
C ASP A 48 -8.78 -6.93 -18.81
N SER A 49 -9.48 -7.53 -17.84
CA SER A 49 -10.59 -8.46 -18.13
C SER A 49 -11.67 -7.83 -19.00
N MET A 50 -12.07 -6.58 -18.72
CA MET A 50 -13.04 -5.84 -19.53
C MET A 50 -12.53 -5.59 -20.95
N ILE A 51 -11.25 -5.20 -21.10
CA ILE A 51 -10.61 -4.96 -22.40
C ILE A 51 -10.55 -6.26 -23.21
N GLN A 52 -10.06 -7.36 -22.63
CA GLN A 52 -9.95 -8.65 -23.32
C GLN A 52 -11.32 -9.24 -23.67
N PHE A 53 -12.29 -9.08 -22.77
CA PHE A 53 -13.67 -9.49 -23.01
C PHE A 53 -14.23 -8.79 -24.24
N GLN A 54 -14.07 -7.46 -24.36
CA GLN A 54 -14.58 -6.73 -25.53
C GLN A 54 -13.84 -7.04 -26.82
N LYS A 55 -12.52 -7.27 -26.78
CA LYS A 55 -11.76 -7.73 -27.96
C LYS A 55 -12.33 -9.03 -28.54
N THR A 56 -12.85 -9.89 -27.68
CA THR A 56 -13.33 -11.24 -28.02
C THR A 56 -14.82 -11.23 -28.39
N ILE A 57 -15.68 -10.74 -27.49
CA ILE A 57 -17.14 -10.83 -27.62
C ILE A 57 -17.68 -9.75 -28.55
N ARG A 58 -17.02 -8.58 -28.60
CA ARG A 58 -17.41 -7.44 -29.45
C ARG A 58 -18.89 -7.08 -29.31
N MET A 59 -19.36 -6.97 -28.07
CA MET A 59 -20.73 -6.54 -27.83
C MET A 59 -20.93 -5.14 -28.40
N GLU A 60 -22.09 -4.90 -29.01
CA GLU A 60 -22.42 -3.58 -29.55
C GLU A 60 -22.29 -2.50 -28.46
N GLY A 61 -21.52 -1.44 -28.74
CA GLY A 61 -21.23 -0.36 -27.80
C GLY A 61 -20.24 -0.71 -26.67
N GLY A 62 -19.75 -1.95 -26.61
CA GLY A 62 -18.92 -2.44 -25.51
C GLY A 62 -17.57 -1.75 -25.38
N GLU A 63 -16.88 -1.47 -26.50
CA GLU A 63 -15.60 -0.74 -26.48
C GLU A 63 -15.77 0.69 -25.95
N ALA A 64 -16.83 1.39 -26.39
CA ALA A 64 -17.14 2.74 -25.92
C ALA A 64 -17.49 2.75 -24.42
N PHE A 65 -18.22 1.74 -23.94
CA PHE A 65 -18.50 1.56 -22.52
C PHE A 65 -17.21 1.38 -21.71
N VAL A 66 -16.31 0.46 -22.13
CA VAL A 66 -15.06 0.19 -21.41
C VAL A 66 -14.20 1.45 -21.33
N LEU A 67 -14.02 2.16 -22.46
CA LEU A 67 -13.25 3.40 -22.49
C LEU A 67 -13.83 4.43 -21.52
N ARG A 68 -15.14 4.69 -21.61
CA ARG A 68 -15.80 5.71 -20.79
C ARG A 68 -15.84 5.37 -19.31
N PHE A 69 -16.01 4.10 -18.98
CA PHE A 69 -15.93 3.64 -17.59
C PHE A 69 -14.56 3.97 -16.98
N TRP A 70 -13.47 3.64 -17.69
CA TRP A 70 -12.11 3.90 -17.19
C TRP A 70 -11.70 5.37 -17.24
N GLU A 71 -12.25 6.16 -18.16
CA GLU A 71 -12.13 7.63 -18.12
C GLU A 71 -12.72 8.22 -16.84
N VAL A 72 -13.93 7.78 -16.45
CA VAL A 72 -14.58 8.25 -15.21
C VAL A 72 -13.80 7.80 -13.98
N GLU A 73 -13.35 6.55 -13.93
CA GLU A 73 -12.55 6.05 -12.81
C GLU A 73 -11.19 6.73 -12.68
N ALA A 74 -10.52 7.01 -13.80
CA ALA A 74 -9.29 7.79 -13.80
C ALA A 74 -9.54 9.22 -13.31
N ALA A 75 -10.59 9.89 -13.81
CA ALA A 75 -10.97 11.23 -13.37
C ALA A 75 -11.32 11.28 -11.88
N ARG A 76 -12.02 10.26 -11.35
CA ARG A 76 -12.32 10.11 -9.91
C ARG A 76 -11.06 10.08 -9.06
N LEU A 77 -9.95 9.58 -9.60
CA LEU A 77 -8.64 9.51 -8.95
C LEU A 77 -7.75 10.72 -9.25
N GLY A 78 -8.23 11.71 -10.02
CA GLY A 78 -7.44 12.86 -10.45
C GLY A 78 -6.34 12.50 -11.45
N MET A 79 -6.54 11.45 -12.25
CA MET A 79 -5.57 10.91 -13.20
C MET A 79 -6.14 10.88 -14.63
N SER A 80 -5.25 10.84 -15.62
CA SER A 80 -5.61 10.38 -16.96
C SER A 80 -5.69 8.85 -17.01
N VAL A 81 -6.33 8.30 -18.05
CA VAL A 81 -6.39 6.84 -18.27
C VAL A 81 -4.97 6.27 -18.45
N GLN A 82 -4.06 7.01 -19.11
CA GLN A 82 -2.67 6.59 -19.27
C GLN A 82 -1.95 6.50 -17.92
N GLN A 83 -2.11 7.52 -17.06
CA GLN A 83 -1.54 7.50 -15.72
C GLN A 83 -2.11 6.35 -14.87
N LEU A 84 -3.42 6.10 -14.97
CA LEU A 84 -4.05 4.97 -14.29
C LEU A 84 -3.48 3.62 -14.79
N SER A 85 -3.28 3.47 -16.09
CA SER A 85 -2.68 2.27 -16.69
C SER A 85 -1.22 2.07 -16.22
N GLU A 86 -0.41 3.12 -16.20
CA GLU A 86 0.96 3.05 -15.67
C GLU A 86 0.98 2.67 -14.18
N GLN A 87 0.06 3.24 -13.41
CA GLN A 87 -0.14 2.92 -12.01
C GLN A 87 -0.58 1.46 -11.80
N CYS A 88 -1.29 0.88 -12.77
CA CYS A 88 -1.63 -0.53 -12.76
C CYS A 88 -0.42 -1.42 -12.94
N ASN A 89 0.44 -1.15 -13.94
CA ASN A 89 1.67 -1.92 -14.15
C ASN A 89 2.55 -1.93 -12.89
N LYS A 90 2.69 -0.77 -12.24
CA LYS A 90 3.44 -0.64 -10.97
C LYS A 90 2.82 -1.46 -9.84
N SER A 91 1.48 -1.47 -9.73
CA SER A 91 0.79 -2.16 -8.63
C SER A 91 0.83 -3.67 -8.81
N VAL A 92 0.66 -4.17 -10.04
CA VAL A 92 0.81 -5.60 -10.36
C VAL A 92 2.22 -6.06 -10.01
N SER A 93 3.26 -5.35 -10.46
CA SER A 93 4.64 -5.71 -10.14
C SER A 93 4.94 -5.70 -8.63
N ALA A 94 4.40 -4.72 -7.90
CA ALA A 94 4.52 -4.69 -6.45
C ALA A 94 3.79 -5.87 -5.79
N TYR A 95 2.60 -6.23 -6.28
CA TYR A 95 1.86 -7.39 -5.80
C TYR A 95 2.61 -8.70 -6.06
N ASP A 96 3.18 -8.90 -7.24
CA ASP A 96 3.96 -10.10 -7.58
C ASP A 96 5.17 -10.26 -6.64
N THR A 97 5.81 -9.14 -6.29
CA THR A 97 6.92 -9.12 -5.32
C THR A 97 6.43 -9.50 -3.92
N LEU A 98 5.30 -8.94 -3.47
CA LEU A 98 4.69 -9.29 -2.19
C LEU A 98 4.27 -10.76 -2.13
N TRP A 99 3.66 -11.26 -3.21
CA TRP A 99 3.17 -12.62 -3.32
C TRP A 99 4.30 -13.64 -3.28
N SER A 100 5.32 -13.47 -4.13
CA SER A 100 6.49 -14.34 -4.14
C SER A 100 7.26 -14.33 -2.83
N THR A 101 7.35 -13.18 -2.15
CA THR A 101 7.94 -13.09 -0.81
C THR A 101 7.12 -13.86 0.21
N ALA A 102 5.79 -13.75 0.17
CA ALA A 102 4.89 -14.45 1.08
C ALA A 102 4.93 -15.98 0.88
N GLU A 103 5.01 -16.46 -0.36
CA GLU A 103 5.13 -17.90 -0.67
C GLU A 103 6.49 -18.49 -0.27
N ALA A 104 7.53 -17.67 -0.14
CA ALA A 104 8.85 -18.10 0.30
C ALA A 104 9.00 -18.15 1.82
N LEU A 105 8.01 -17.70 2.59
CA LEU A 105 8.01 -17.81 4.04
C LEU A 105 7.76 -19.27 4.47
N PRO A 106 8.53 -19.80 5.44
CA PRO A 106 8.41 -21.17 5.92
C PRO A 106 7.12 -21.43 6.71
#